data_AF-A0A4Y7K3X4-F1
#
_entry.id   AF-A0A4Y7K3X4-F1
#
_cell.length_a   1.000
_cell.length_b   1.000
_cell.length_c   1.000
_cell.angle_alpha   90.00
_cell.angle_beta   90.00
_cell.angle_gamma   90.00
#
_symmetry.space_group_name_H-M   'P 1'
#
loop_
_entity.id
_entity.type
_entity.pdbx_description
1 polymer ?
#
loop_
_entity_poly.entity_id
_entity_poly.type
_entity_poly.pdbx_seq_one_letter_code
_entity_poly.pdbx_strand_id
1 'polypeptide(L)'
;MQETSKEIPAGSLPRSLDVILRHEIVEHARAGDTVIFTGTLVVIPDILALASPGERAECRREAPQRSGSGHEGVRGLRALGVRDLSYRLAFIANSVQVSDGRKDNDIRNRKKDADDEDCQKLTKEEEAEIHGMRNTPDFFNKIVDSIAPTIFGHQEIKRAILLMLLGGVHKFTHEGINLRGDINVCIVGDPSCAKSQFLKYTTNLVPRSVYTSGKSSSAAGLTATVAKEPETGEFCIEAGALMLADNGICCIDEFDKMDVRDQVAIHEAMEQQTISITKAGIQATLNARTSILAAANPTGGRYDKSKPLKYNVALPPAILSRFDLVYVMIDEPDDQTDYHIAHHIVRVHQKHEEALSPAFTTAQLKRYIAHAKTLKPKLTPDAKKVLVESYVALRRGDTAPGGRVAYRMTVRQLEALIRLSEAIARSYLEHQVEPRHVRVAVRLLKTSIISVESSEIDLSDFQDIVYDDIGGSRASGQGDAQPSYEAAAPGNQESGSGTGTRQGRKLVITDEYFQRVTQSLILHLRQHEDTVAQDGTGLAGMRQKDLIQMYIAQQNEKSAYSSLDEAAKEVDKVKAIIESLIRREGHLIVLDDGSTATEGEQELSTRDRRILAVAPNYVVD
;
A
#
# COMPACT_ATOMS: atom_id res chain seq x y z
N MET A 1 27.33 -16.00 20.97
CA MET A 1 26.91 -16.22 19.56
C MET A 1 25.89 -17.35 19.54
N GLN A 2 24.93 -17.30 18.60
CA GLN A 2 23.96 -18.37 18.37
C GLN A 2 24.19 -18.96 16.97
N GLU A 3 23.95 -20.26 16.79
CA GLU A 3 24.00 -20.90 15.48
C GLU A 3 23.08 -20.19 14.46
N THR A 4 23.58 -20.05 13.23
CA THR A 4 22.82 -19.41 12.15
C THR A 4 21.62 -20.28 11.79
N SER A 5 20.45 -19.68 11.58
CA SER A 5 19.20 -20.40 11.26
C SER A 5 19.27 -21.31 10.03
N LYS A 6 20.25 -21.11 9.14
CA LYS A 6 20.49 -21.93 7.94
C LYS A 6 21.20 -23.26 8.23
N GLU A 7 21.94 -23.34 9.34
CA GLU A 7 22.79 -24.48 9.70
C GLU A 7 22.18 -25.36 10.80
N ILE A 8 21.06 -24.93 11.39
CA ILE A 8 20.39 -25.68 12.47
C ILE A 8 19.77 -26.96 11.88
N PRO A 9 20.13 -28.16 12.40
CA PRO A 9 19.48 -29.39 11.99
C PRO A 9 18.02 -29.42 12.47
N ALA A 10 17.13 -29.95 11.63
CA ALA A 10 15.70 -30.01 11.92
C ALA A 10 15.43 -30.68 13.28
N GLY A 11 14.67 -29.98 14.14
CA GLY A 11 14.27 -30.48 15.45
C GLY A 11 15.26 -30.23 16.60
N SER A 12 16.38 -29.54 16.36
CA SER A 12 17.32 -29.15 17.43
C SER A 12 17.13 -27.69 17.85
N LEU A 13 17.31 -27.42 19.15
CA LEU A 13 17.42 -26.05 19.64
C LEU A 13 18.76 -25.45 19.19
N PRO A 14 18.79 -24.18 18.79
CA PRO A 14 20.02 -23.50 18.39
C PRO A 14 21.01 -23.50 19.55
N ARG A 15 22.23 -23.97 19.29
CA ARG A 15 23.29 -23.93 20.30
C ARG A 15 23.88 -22.52 20.40
N SER A 16 24.31 -22.16 21.60
CA SER A 16 25.04 -20.93 21.85
C SER A 16 26.46 -21.24 22.29
N LEU A 17 27.38 -20.35 21.94
CA LEU A 17 28.77 -20.42 22.34
C LEU A 17 29.30 -19.02 22.69
N ASP A 18 30.09 -18.95 23.75
CA ASP A 18 30.70 -17.70 24.23
C ASP A 18 31.88 -17.31 23.33
N VAL A 19 31.79 -16.13 22.73
CA VAL A 19 32.84 -15.57 21.87
C VAL A 19 33.46 -14.37 22.58
N ILE A 20 34.78 -14.38 22.74
CA ILE A 20 35.54 -13.29 23.35
C ILE A 20 36.19 -12.48 22.24
N LEU A 21 35.82 -11.21 22.15
CA LEU A 21 36.40 -10.19 21.27
C LEU A 21 37.40 -9.34 22.05
N ARG A 22 38.52 -8.94 21.43
CA ARG A 22 39.58 -8.13 22.06
C ARG A 22 40.04 -7.00 21.13
N HIS A 23 40.47 -5.89 21.71
CA HIS A 23 41.01 -4.73 21.00
C HIS A 23 39.98 -4.09 20.05
N GLU A 24 40.38 -3.81 18.80
CA GLU A 24 39.60 -3.05 17.83
C GLU A 24 38.36 -3.81 17.32
N ILE A 25 38.33 -5.14 17.43
CA ILE A 25 37.23 -5.96 16.90
C ILE A 25 35.96 -5.94 17.77
N VAL A 26 36.02 -5.37 18.99
CA VAL A 26 34.91 -5.40 19.96
C VAL A 26 33.64 -4.72 19.42
N GLU A 27 33.78 -3.65 18.64
CA GLU A 27 32.64 -2.88 18.12
C GLU A 27 32.13 -3.36 16.74
N HIS A 28 32.81 -4.32 16.11
CA HIS A 28 32.49 -4.77 14.76
C HIS A 28 31.29 -5.74 14.73
N ALA A 29 30.99 -6.40 15.84
CA ALA A 29 29.83 -7.29 15.96
C ALA A 29 28.68 -6.58 16.68
N ARG A 30 27.49 -6.57 16.09
CA ARG A 30 26.27 -6.03 16.71
C ARG A 30 25.21 -7.11 16.85
N ALA A 31 24.30 -6.92 17.80
CA ALA A 31 23.15 -7.81 17.97
C ALA A 31 22.32 -7.86 16.68
N GLY A 32 22.01 -9.07 16.22
CA GLY A 32 21.21 -9.31 15.01
C GLY A 32 22.01 -9.39 13.70
N ASP A 33 23.31 -9.07 13.69
CA ASP A 33 24.14 -9.24 12.50
C ASP A 33 24.64 -10.69 12.35
N THR A 34 24.72 -11.16 11.10
CA THR A 34 25.36 -12.43 10.78
C THR A 34 26.85 -12.18 10.54
N VAL A 35 27.68 -12.77 11.39
CA VAL A 35 29.12 -12.51 11.45
C VAL A 35 29.89 -13.83 11.39
N ILE A 36 30.96 -13.82 10.62
CA ILE A 36 31.94 -14.88 10.52
C ILE A 36 33.08 -14.52 11.46
N PHE A 37 33.26 -15.32 12.50
CA PHE A 37 34.37 -15.20 13.42
C PHE A 37 35.49 -16.15 13.01
N THR A 38 36.72 -15.64 12.99
CA THR A 38 37.92 -16.46 12.81
C THR A 38 38.76 -16.38 14.08
N GLY A 39 39.18 -17.53 14.60
CA GLY A 39 39.76 -17.60 15.94
C GLY A 39 40.10 -19.00 16.39
N THR A 40 40.35 -19.13 17.69
CA THR A 40 40.75 -20.38 18.34
C THR A 40 39.79 -20.74 19.45
N LEU A 41 39.41 -22.02 19.50
CA LEU A 41 38.62 -22.56 20.60
C LEU A 41 39.53 -22.85 21.80
N VAL A 42 39.18 -22.29 22.95
CA VAL A 42 39.97 -22.33 24.19
C VAL A 42 39.12 -22.92 25.31
N VAL A 43 39.77 -23.62 26.22
CA VAL A 43 39.15 -24.18 27.41
C VAL A 43 39.43 -23.23 28.58
N ILE A 44 38.39 -22.69 29.20
CA ILE A 44 38.49 -21.80 30.35
C ILE A 44 38.07 -22.59 31.60
N PRO A 45 38.90 -22.65 32.66
CA PRO A 45 38.48 -23.23 33.93
C PRO A 45 37.42 -22.34 34.57
N ASP A 46 36.32 -22.94 35.04
CA ASP A 46 35.31 -22.20 35.77
C ASP A 46 35.77 -21.93 37.22
N ILE A 47 36.05 -20.66 37.50
CA ILE A 47 36.56 -20.19 38.79
C ILE A 47 35.48 -20.32 39.89
N LEU A 48 34.20 -20.28 39.52
CA LEU A 48 33.09 -20.44 40.46
C LEU A 48 32.94 -21.90 40.90
N ALA A 49 33.05 -22.84 39.96
CA ALA A 49 33.08 -24.27 40.26
C ALA A 49 34.35 -24.69 41.02
N LEU A 50 35.47 -23.98 40.80
CA LEU A 50 36.68 -24.14 41.61
C LEU A 50 36.48 -23.75 43.08
N ALA A 51 35.48 -22.95 43.43
CA ALA A 51 35.17 -22.63 44.82
C ALA A 51 34.34 -23.73 45.52
N SER A 52 33.74 -24.64 44.74
CA SER A 52 32.95 -25.77 45.24
C SER A 52 33.85 -26.97 45.58
N PRO A 53 33.76 -27.58 46.78
CA PRO A 53 34.48 -28.81 47.08
C PRO A 53 33.92 -29.98 46.26
N GLY A 54 34.73 -30.53 45.35
CA GLY A 54 34.39 -31.66 44.46
C GLY A 54 34.75 -33.04 45.01
N GLU A 55 34.19 -34.09 44.41
CA GLU A 55 34.30 -35.49 44.86
C GLU A 55 35.39 -36.25 44.07
N ARG A 56 36.16 -37.11 44.76
CA ARG A 56 37.47 -37.62 44.31
C ARG A 56 37.42 -38.49 43.04
N ALA A 57 38.33 -38.23 42.10
CA ALA A 57 38.91 -39.25 41.23
C ALA A 57 40.44 -39.06 41.08
N GLU A 58 41.22 -39.90 41.75
CA GLU A 58 42.66 -40.06 41.47
C GLU A 58 42.93 -41.48 40.96
N CYS A 59 43.60 -41.61 39.81
CA CYS A 59 44.32 -42.83 39.46
C CYS A 59 45.61 -42.90 40.29
N ARG A 60 45.54 -43.63 41.41
CA ARG A 60 46.70 -43.94 42.25
C ARG A 60 47.66 -44.88 41.51
N ARG A 61 48.88 -44.42 41.19
CA ARG A 61 49.99 -45.35 40.91
C ARG A 61 50.49 -45.89 42.25
N GLU A 62 50.38 -47.20 42.44
CA GLU A 62 50.84 -47.86 43.66
C GLU A 62 52.37 -47.76 43.81
N ALA A 63 52.81 -47.17 44.91
CA ALA A 63 54.15 -47.33 45.45
C ALA A 63 54.04 -47.70 46.95
N PRO A 64 54.93 -48.54 47.48
CA PRO A 64 54.73 -49.21 48.76
C PRO A 64 54.92 -48.26 49.94
N GLN A 65 53.99 -48.31 50.90
CA GLN A 65 54.01 -47.52 52.13
C GLN A 65 55.20 -47.89 53.02
N ARG A 66 55.91 -46.86 53.51
CA ARG A 66 56.83 -46.99 54.64
C ARG A 66 56.30 -46.16 55.81
N SER A 67 56.08 -46.85 56.92
CA SER A 67 55.69 -46.32 58.23
C SER A 67 56.72 -45.32 58.77
N GLY A 68 56.26 -44.16 59.22
CA GLY A 68 57.09 -43.13 59.84
C GLY A 68 56.26 -42.03 60.50
N SER A 69 56.14 -42.10 61.82
CA SER A 69 55.68 -41.03 62.71
C SER A 69 56.59 -39.80 62.57
N GLY A 70 56.02 -38.62 62.35
CA GLY A 70 56.79 -37.38 62.23
C GLY A 70 55.92 -36.15 62.02
N HIS A 71 55.88 -35.32 63.06
CA HIS A 71 55.46 -33.91 63.14
C HIS A 71 54.72 -33.25 61.97
N GLU A 72 53.52 -32.79 62.32
CA GLU A 72 52.65 -31.89 61.56
C GLU A 72 53.32 -30.50 61.38
N GLY A 73 54.04 -30.34 60.27
CA GLY A 73 54.42 -29.02 59.75
C GLY A 73 53.26 -28.38 58.98
N VAL A 74 53.16 -27.05 59.04
CA VAL A 74 52.16 -26.25 58.30
C VAL A 74 52.30 -26.54 56.80
N ARG A 75 51.41 -27.39 56.27
CA ARG A 75 51.29 -27.65 54.83
C ARG A 75 50.58 -26.48 54.15
N GLY A 76 51.32 -25.40 53.92
CA GLY A 76 50.92 -24.36 52.98
C GLY A 76 50.59 -24.96 51.62
N LEU A 77 49.43 -24.57 51.06
CA LEU A 77 48.88 -24.91 49.73
C LEU A 77 48.53 -26.40 49.46
N ARG A 78 49.12 -27.39 50.14
CA ARG A 78 48.72 -28.81 50.03
C ARG A 78 47.41 -29.17 50.75
N ALA A 79 46.89 -28.26 51.57
CA ALA A 79 45.59 -28.41 52.26
C ALA A 79 44.39 -27.96 51.39
N LEU A 80 44.65 -27.31 50.25
CA LEU A 80 43.62 -27.12 49.22
C LEU A 80 43.49 -28.47 48.51
N GLY A 81 42.48 -29.24 48.91
CA GLY A 81 42.19 -30.55 48.32
C GLY A 81 42.02 -30.50 46.80
N VAL A 82 41.97 -31.69 46.20
CA VAL A 82 41.62 -31.88 44.78
C VAL A 82 40.21 -31.33 44.57
N ARG A 83 40.09 -30.26 43.77
CA ARG A 83 38.83 -29.63 43.39
C ARG A 83 38.43 -30.14 42.02
N ASP A 84 37.14 -30.35 41.80
CA ASP A 84 36.63 -30.66 40.47
C ASP A 84 36.91 -29.47 39.54
N LEU A 85 37.82 -29.69 38.60
CA LEU A 85 38.13 -28.74 37.55
C LEU A 85 37.03 -28.86 36.49
N SER A 86 35.96 -28.09 36.66
CA SER A 86 35.01 -27.93 35.57
C SER A 86 35.59 -26.93 34.55
N TYR A 87 35.50 -27.32 33.29
CA TYR A 87 36.02 -26.56 32.17
C TYR A 87 34.86 -26.15 31.28
N ARG A 88 34.82 -24.88 30.88
CA ARG A 88 33.90 -24.38 29.86
C ARG A 88 34.66 -24.11 28.56
N LEU A 89 34.02 -24.41 27.43
CA LEU A 89 34.56 -24.06 26.12
C LEU A 89 34.20 -22.60 25.82
N ALA A 90 35.19 -21.82 25.40
CA ALA A 90 34.99 -20.46 24.93
C ALA A 90 35.79 -20.26 23.63
N PHE A 91 35.29 -19.43 22.73
CA PHE A 91 35.97 -19.14 21.47
C PHE A 91 36.59 -17.75 21.53
N ILE A 92 37.90 -17.65 21.31
CA ILE A 92 38.59 -16.37 21.22
C ILE A 92 38.67 -16.02 19.73
N ALA A 93 37.97 -14.97 19.31
CA ALA A 93 38.03 -14.51 17.93
C ALA A 93 39.13 -13.46 17.76
N ASN A 94 39.89 -13.61 16.68
CA ASN A 94 40.96 -12.70 16.27
C ASN A 94 40.52 -11.78 15.13
N SER A 95 39.51 -12.18 14.35
CA SER A 95 38.94 -11.38 13.28
C SER A 95 37.43 -11.63 13.16
N VAL A 96 36.72 -10.56 12.83
CA VAL A 96 35.26 -10.50 12.68
C VAL A 96 34.98 -9.98 11.27
N GLN A 97 34.19 -10.72 10.50
CA GLN A 97 33.70 -10.26 9.20
C GLN A 97 32.18 -10.39 9.18
N VAL A 98 31.47 -9.32 8.81
CA VAL A 98 30.02 -9.39 8.64
C VAL A 98 29.73 -10.14 7.34
N SER A 99 28.94 -11.22 7.39
CA SER A 99 28.65 -12.07 6.23
C SER A 99 27.54 -11.48 5.35
N ASP A 100 26.66 -10.67 5.95
CA ASP A 100 25.73 -9.83 5.22
C ASP A 100 26.57 -8.80 4.47
N GLY A 101 26.53 -8.78 3.13
CA GLY A 101 27.38 -7.96 2.23
C GLY A 101 27.22 -6.43 2.38
N ARG A 102 26.80 -5.96 3.56
CA ARG A 102 27.03 -4.62 4.07
C ARG A 102 28.53 -4.37 4.08
N LYS A 103 29.04 -3.78 2.99
CA LYS A 103 30.34 -3.10 3.04
C LYS A 103 30.29 -2.13 4.21
N ASP A 104 31.28 -2.27 5.07
CA ASP A 104 31.47 -1.49 6.29
C ASP A 104 31.45 0.01 5.95
N ASN A 105 30.36 0.69 6.30
CA ASN A 105 30.42 2.14 6.46
C ASN A 105 30.90 2.37 7.88
N ASP A 106 32.21 2.48 8.01
CA ASP A 106 32.90 2.80 9.24
C ASP A 106 32.34 4.11 9.81
N ILE A 107 31.52 4.01 10.87
CA ILE A 107 30.82 5.14 11.50
C ILE A 107 31.82 6.12 12.13
N ARG A 108 33.08 5.73 12.31
CA ARG A 108 34.12 6.60 12.90
C ARG A 108 34.72 7.60 11.92
N ASN A 109 34.51 7.47 10.60
CA ASN A 109 35.06 8.43 9.65
C ASN A 109 34.12 9.63 9.36
N ARG A 110 33.09 9.84 10.19
CA ARG A 110 32.11 10.92 10.04
C ARG A 110 32.51 12.21 10.75
N LYS A 111 33.78 12.61 10.63
CA LYS A 111 34.26 13.91 11.12
C LYS A 111 35.28 14.55 10.16
N LYS A 112 34.77 15.02 9.02
CA LYS A 112 34.93 16.42 8.57
C LYS A 112 34.12 16.66 7.29
N ASP A 113 33.19 17.61 7.41
CA ASP A 113 32.77 18.59 6.40
C ASP A 113 32.18 18.02 5.10
N ALA A 114 30.85 17.96 4.98
CA ALA A 114 30.00 19.04 4.46
C ALA A 114 30.17 19.23 2.95
N ASP A 115 29.19 18.66 2.23
CA ASP A 115 28.91 18.78 0.80
C ASP A 115 29.93 18.09 -0.15
N ASP A 116 29.44 17.05 -0.85
CA ASP A 116 29.98 16.43 -2.08
C ASP A 116 30.68 15.04 -2.09
N GLU A 117 30.85 14.30 -0.98
CA GLU A 117 31.55 12.98 -1.03
C GLU A 117 30.79 11.74 -0.46
N ASP A 118 29.46 11.67 -0.59
CA ASP A 118 28.69 10.42 -0.38
C ASP A 118 28.35 9.70 -1.71
N CYS A 119 29.15 9.91 -2.77
CA CYS A 119 29.19 8.93 -3.85
C CYS A 119 29.90 7.70 -3.29
N GLN A 120 29.12 6.75 -2.76
CA GLN A 120 29.58 5.37 -2.59
C GLN A 120 30.43 5.02 -3.80
N LYS A 121 31.63 4.48 -3.58
CA LYS A 121 32.53 4.02 -4.65
C LYS A 121 31.87 2.86 -5.40
N LEU A 122 30.82 3.15 -6.16
CA LEU A 122 30.30 2.30 -7.21
C LEU A 122 31.41 2.20 -8.22
N THR A 123 31.66 0.97 -8.66
CA THR A 123 32.60 0.78 -9.75
C THR A 123 32.04 1.48 -10.98
N LYS A 124 32.91 2.02 -11.84
CA LYS A 124 32.49 2.67 -13.09
C LYS A 124 31.64 1.73 -13.98
N GLU A 125 31.85 0.42 -13.83
CA GLU A 125 31.06 -0.62 -14.48
C GLU A 125 29.62 -0.67 -13.95
N GLU A 126 29.43 -0.60 -12.62
CA GLU A 126 28.10 -0.55 -12.00
C GLU A 126 27.33 0.72 -12.36
N GLU A 127 27.99 1.87 -12.43
CA GLU A 127 27.38 3.11 -12.89
C GLU A 127 26.94 3.01 -14.36
N ALA A 128 27.77 2.41 -15.22
CA ALA A 128 27.43 2.17 -16.62
C ALA A 128 26.22 1.22 -16.76
N GLU A 129 26.13 0.17 -15.94
CA GLU A 129 24.96 -0.71 -15.89
C GLU A 129 23.69 0.06 -15.48
N ILE A 130 23.76 0.88 -14.43
CA ILE A 130 22.64 1.70 -13.95
C ILE A 130 22.16 2.68 -15.02
N HIS A 131 23.08 3.35 -15.70
CA HIS A 131 22.77 4.24 -16.82
C HIS A 131 22.18 3.48 -18.01
N GLY A 132 22.69 2.28 -18.29
CA GLY A 132 22.14 1.38 -19.31
C GLY A 132 20.69 1.01 -19.01
N MET A 133 20.37 0.69 -17.75
CA MET A 133 18.99 0.38 -17.32
C MET A 133 18.07 1.59 -17.54
N ARG A 134 18.49 2.80 -17.11
CA ARG A 134 17.70 4.04 -17.27
C ARG A 134 17.36 4.34 -18.73
N ASN A 135 18.30 4.09 -19.65
CA ASN A 135 18.14 4.43 -21.07
C ASN A 135 17.22 3.46 -21.83
N THR A 136 16.73 2.39 -21.19
CA THR A 136 15.77 1.48 -21.84
C THR A 136 14.40 2.14 -22.00
N PRO A 137 13.71 1.92 -23.15
CA PRO A 137 12.34 2.39 -23.31
C PRO A 137 11.40 1.64 -22.33
N ASP A 138 10.38 2.34 -21.83
CA ASP A 138 9.43 1.87 -20.81
C ASP A 138 10.08 1.34 -19.53
N PHE A 139 11.15 2.01 -19.12
CA PHE A 139 11.93 1.70 -17.93
C PHE A 139 11.09 1.47 -16.66
N PHE A 140 10.13 2.38 -16.40
CA PHE A 140 9.34 2.33 -15.18
C PHE A 140 8.47 1.07 -15.10
N ASN A 141 7.80 0.69 -16.19
CA ASN A 141 6.98 -0.53 -16.22
C ASN A 141 7.86 -1.80 -16.12
N LYS A 142 9.01 -1.83 -16.80
CA LYS A 142 9.94 -2.97 -16.72
C LYS A 142 10.51 -3.20 -15.33
N ILE A 143 10.80 -2.13 -14.58
CA ILE A 143 11.19 -2.26 -13.17
C ILE A 143 10.05 -2.83 -12.34
N VAL A 144 8.83 -2.33 -12.55
CA VAL A 144 7.64 -2.78 -11.83
C VAL A 144 7.37 -4.26 -12.11
N ASP A 145 7.50 -4.71 -13.36
CA ASP A 145 7.36 -6.12 -13.74
C ASP A 145 8.46 -7.01 -13.15
N SER A 146 9.65 -6.45 -12.95
CA SER A 146 10.78 -7.15 -12.32
C SER A 146 10.60 -7.25 -10.79
N ILE A 147 9.72 -6.45 -10.19
CA ILE A 147 9.35 -6.57 -8.77
C ILE A 147 8.32 -7.68 -8.60
N ALA A 148 8.64 -8.63 -7.72
CA ALA A 148 7.80 -9.79 -7.40
C ALA A 148 7.30 -10.53 -8.66
N PRO A 149 8.21 -11.16 -9.44
CA PRO A 149 7.84 -11.84 -10.69
C PRO A 149 7.01 -13.11 -10.43
N THR A 150 7.01 -13.62 -9.19
CA THR A 150 6.17 -14.75 -8.77
C THR A 150 4.68 -14.41 -8.70
N ILE A 151 4.32 -13.12 -8.62
CA ILE A 151 2.95 -12.66 -8.52
C ILE A 151 2.53 -12.07 -9.85
N PHE A 152 1.45 -12.61 -10.43
CA PHE A 152 0.83 -12.09 -11.63
C PHE A 152 -0.13 -10.93 -11.30
N GLY A 153 -0.19 -9.90 -12.14
CA GLY A 153 -1.10 -8.77 -11.99
C GLY A 153 -0.66 -7.70 -10.97
N HIS A 154 -1.66 -6.96 -10.47
CA HIS A 154 -1.54 -5.87 -9.46
C HIS A 154 -0.40 -4.86 -9.72
N GLN A 155 -0.33 -4.33 -10.94
CA GLN A 155 0.72 -3.40 -11.35
C GLN A 155 0.78 -2.13 -10.49
N GLU A 156 -0.36 -1.60 -10.05
CA GLU A 156 -0.40 -0.41 -9.18
C GLU A 156 0.20 -0.67 -7.79
N ILE A 157 0.00 -1.86 -7.22
CA ILE A 157 0.58 -2.25 -5.93
C ILE A 157 2.10 -2.41 -6.07
N LYS A 158 2.57 -3.03 -7.16
CA LYS A 158 4.00 -3.15 -7.46
C LYS A 158 4.66 -1.78 -7.63
N ARG A 159 3.99 -0.84 -8.30
CA ARG A 159 4.43 0.57 -8.40
C ARG A 159 4.52 1.23 -7.03
N ALA A 160 3.54 1.03 -6.17
CA ALA A 160 3.54 1.59 -4.82
C ALA A 160 4.70 1.06 -3.98
N ILE A 161 4.95 -0.26 -4.03
CA ILE A 161 6.09 -0.89 -3.35
C ILE A 161 7.41 -0.33 -3.90
N LEU A 162 7.54 -0.15 -5.21
CA LEU A 162 8.73 0.50 -5.80
C LEU A 162 8.97 1.90 -5.23
N LEU A 163 7.93 2.73 -5.15
CA LEU A 163 8.04 4.09 -4.61
C LEU A 163 8.40 4.09 -3.12
N MET A 164 7.84 3.14 -2.35
CA MET A 164 8.21 2.92 -0.96
C MET A 164 9.68 2.50 -0.82
N LEU A 165 10.16 1.61 -1.69
CA LEU A 165 11.56 1.16 -1.69
C LEU A 165 12.53 2.30 -1.96
N LEU A 166 12.18 3.23 -2.84
CA LEU A 166 13.00 4.40 -3.18
C LEU A 166 12.94 5.48 -2.09
N GLY A 167 11.77 5.70 -1.49
CA GLY A 167 11.52 6.72 -0.47
C GLY A 167 11.63 8.16 -1.00
N GLY A 168 11.10 9.12 -0.25
CA GLY A 168 11.21 10.56 -0.53
C GLY A 168 12.41 11.22 0.16
N VAL A 169 12.52 12.54 0.07
CA VAL A 169 13.66 13.28 0.63
C VAL A 169 13.36 13.69 2.08
N HIS A 170 14.21 13.27 3.02
CA HIS A 170 14.19 13.82 4.38
C HIS A 170 14.69 15.25 4.39
N LYS A 171 13.92 16.15 5.00
CA LYS A 171 14.24 17.58 5.07
C LYS A 171 14.29 18.02 6.52
N PHE A 172 15.21 18.91 6.82
CA PHE A 172 15.34 19.57 8.13
C PHE A 172 14.94 21.02 7.94
N THR A 173 14.00 21.51 8.74
CA THR A 173 13.70 22.95 8.76
C THR A 173 14.75 23.68 9.58
N HIS A 174 14.89 25.00 9.35
CA HIS A 174 15.78 25.84 10.15
C HIS A 174 15.38 25.90 11.64
N GLU A 175 14.14 25.53 11.96
CA GLU A 175 13.60 25.46 13.32
C GLU A 175 13.89 24.12 14.02
N GLY A 176 14.59 23.19 13.38
CA GLY A 176 14.95 21.89 13.95
C GLY A 176 13.83 20.84 13.90
N ILE A 177 12.77 21.08 13.13
CA ILE A 177 11.71 20.09 12.90
C ILE A 177 12.13 19.18 11.74
N ASN A 178 12.03 17.87 11.97
CA ASN A 178 12.33 16.87 10.96
C ASN A 178 11.08 16.58 10.12
N LEU A 179 11.16 16.81 8.81
CA LEU A 179 10.12 16.42 7.88
C LEU A 179 10.38 15.00 7.39
N ARG A 180 9.37 14.14 7.56
CA ARG A 180 9.39 12.75 7.11
C ARG A 180 9.52 12.67 5.58
N GLY A 181 10.53 11.94 5.11
CA GLY A 181 10.71 11.58 3.70
C GLY A 181 10.14 10.22 3.33
N ASP A 182 9.92 9.34 4.30
CA ASP A 182 9.46 7.97 4.10
C ASP A 182 7.99 7.88 3.67
N ILE A 183 7.70 6.91 2.81
CA ILE A 183 6.36 6.64 2.29
C ILE A 183 5.81 5.40 2.97
N ASN A 184 4.58 5.49 3.50
CA ASN A 184 3.91 4.37 4.12
C ASN A 184 2.83 3.80 3.19
N VAL A 185 2.82 2.48 3.02
CA VAL A 185 1.89 1.77 2.13
C VAL A 185 1.09 0.75 2.93
N CYS A 186 -0.22 0.73 2.70
CA CYS A 186 -1.13 -0.27 3.28
C CYS A 186 -1.82 -1.05 2.16
N ILE A 187 -1.83 -2.38 2.30
CA ILE A 187 -2.53 -3.30 1.40
C ILE A 187 -3.68 -3.94 2.18
N VAL A 188 -4.90 -3.65 1.75
CA VAL A 188 -6.14 -4.27 2.25
C VAL A 188 -6.65 -5.23 1.19
N GLY A 189 -7.29 -6.31 1.58
CA GLY A 189 -7.99 -7.15 0.61
C GLY A 189 -8.49 -8.46 1.20
N ASP A 190 -8.95 -9.36 0.36
CA ASP A 190 -9.45 -10.64 0.87
C ASP A 190 -8.30 -11.58 1.30
N PRO A 191 -8.57 -12.60 2.13
CA PRO A 191 -7.64 -13.69 2.38
C PRO A 191 -7.18 -14.32 1.07
N SER A 192 -6.00 -14.97 1.09
CA SER A 192 -5.44 -15.67 -0.07
C SER A 192 -4.99 -14.79 -1.26
N CYS A 193 -5.17 -13.46 -1.19
CA CYS A 193 -4.75 -12.51 -2.24
C CYS A 193 -3.24 -12.17 -2.25
N ALA A 194 -2.33 -13.15 -2.17
CA ALA A 194 -0.87 -13.00 -2.26
C ALA A 194 -0.18 -11.90 -1.39
N LYS A 195 -0.88 -11.25 -0.44
CA LYS A 195 -0.37 -10.09 0.32
C LYS A 195 0.88 -10.43 1.13
N SER A 196 0.85 -11.53 1.87
CA SER A 196 2.00 -11.99 2.66
C SER A 196 3.20 -12.31 1.77
N GLN A 197 3.00 -12.65 0.49
CA GLN A 197 4.11 -12.84 -0.46
C GLN A 197 4.77 -11.51 -0.85
N PHE A 198 4.00 -10.42 -1.01
CA PHE A 198 4.58 -9.09 -1.22
C PHE A 198 5.44 -8.64 -0.03
N LEU A 199 4.97 -8.86 1.19
CA LEU A 199 5.72 -8.56 2.42
C LEU A 199 7.03 -9.37 2.51
N LYS A 200 6.96 -10.68 2.29
CA LYS A 200 8.14 -11.58 2.29
C LYS A 200 9.14 -11.20 1.20
N TYR A 201 8.67 -10.90 0.00
CA TYR A 201 9.53 -10.45 -1.10
C TYR A 201 10.26 -9.15 -0.75
N THR A 202 9.53 -8.17 -0.20
CA THR A 202 10.10 -6.87 0.20
C THR A 202 11.16 -7.03 1.28
N THR A 203 10.92 -7.93 2.25
CA THR A 203 11.87 -8.23 3.33
C THR A 203 13.18 -8.83 2.79
N ASN A 204 13.10 -9.68 1.75
CA ASN A 204 14.29 -10.26 1.14
C ASN A 204 15.04 -9.27 0.22
N LEU A 205 14.35 -8.24 -0.28
CA LEU A 205 14.94 -7.27 -1.19
C LEU A 205 15.79 -6.22 -0.45
N VAL A 206 15.27 -5.66 0.63
CA VAL A 206 15.91 -4.53 1.34
C VAL A 206 16.72 -5.02 2.54
N PRO A 207 18.02 -4.66 2.63
CA PRO A 207 18.81 -4.93 3.84
C PRO A 207 18.23 -4.13 5.02
N ARG A 208 18.24 -4.70 6.23
CA ARG A 208 17.65 -4.10 7.45
C ARG A 208 16.13 -3.96 7.41
N SER A 209 15.44 -4.85 6.72
CA SER A 209 14.00 -4.99 6.82
C SER A 209 13.63 -6.10 7.80
N VAL A 210 12.51 -5.90 8.51
CA VAL A 210 12.01 -6.87 9.50
C VAL A 210 10.59 -7.23 9.14
N TYR A 211 10.31 -8.53 9.08
CA TYR A 211 8.97 -9.07 8.93
C TYR A 211 8.41 -9.44 10.30
N THR A 212 7.22 -8.95 10.61
CA THR A 212 6.55 -9.18 11.88
C THR A 212 5.05 -9.40 11.65
N SER A 213 4.42 -10.31 12.39
CA SER A 213 2.95 -10.45 12.36
C SER A 213 2.35 -9.71 13.55
N GLY A 214 1.32 -8.91 13.31
CA GLY A 214 0.64 -8.10 14.33
C GLY A 214 0.06 -8.89 15.50
N LYS A 215 -0.22 -10.19 15.31
CA LYS A 215 -0.68 -11.08 16.38
C LYS A 215 0.47 -11.69 17.20
N SER A 216 1.57 -12.02 16.53
CA SER A 216 2.76 -12.61 17.17
C SER A 216 3.69 -11.58 17.82
N SER A 217 3.55 -10.32 17.40
CA SER A 217 4.33 -9.19 17.91
C SER A 217 3.62 -8.65 19.14
N SER A 218 4.19 -8.88 20.32
CA SER A 218 3.80 -8.11 21.49
C SER A 218 4.29 -6.68 21.38
N ALA A 219 3.70 -5.75 22.16
CA ALA A 219 4.22 -4.40 22.39
C ALA A 219 5.74 -4.36 22.55
N ALA A 220 6.23 -5.37 23.25
CA ALA A 220 7.61 -5.58 23.56
C ALA A 220 8.48 -5.95 22.35
N GLY A 221 7.95 -6.78 21.46
CA GLY A 221 8.64 -7.18 20.23
C GLY A 221 8.59 -6.10 19.16
N LEU A 222 7.58 -5.23 19.14
CA LEU A 222 7.43 -4.18 18.13
C LEU A 222 8.19 -2.90 18.50
N THR A 223 8.03 -2.44 19.74
CA THR A 223 8.66 -1.23 20.30
C THR A 223 9.84 -1.62 21.20
N ALA A 224 10.42 -0.71 21.97
CA ALA A 224 11.45 -1.10 22.94
C ALA A 224 10.84 -1.53 24.29
N THR A 225 11.44 -2.54 24.90
CA THR A 225 11.18 -2.94 26.30
C THR A 225 12.28 -2.50 27.22
N VAL A 226 11.93 -2.34 28.50
CA VAL A 226 12.91 -2.24 29.57
C VAL A 226 12.89 -3.57 30.30
N ALA A 227 13.97 -4.35 30.15
CA ALA A 227 14.16 -5.62 30.80
C ALA A 227 15.22 -5.47 31.90
N LYS A 228 15.04 -6.17 33.02
CA LYS A 228 16.06 -6.21 34.08
C LYS A 228 17.01 -7.36 33.78
N GLU A 229 18.27 -7.05 33.57
CA GLU A 229 19.29 -8.06 33.32
C GLU A 229 19.62 -8.79 34.65
N PRO A 230 19.57 -10.13 34.70
CA PRO A 230 19.74 -10.88 35.95
C PRO A 230 21.19 -10.91 36.46
N GLU A 231 22.18 -10.69 35.59
CA GLU A 231 23.60 -10.70 35.96
C GLU A 231 24.04 -9.38 36.61
N THR A 232 23.63 -8.26 36.03
CA THR A 232 24.00 -6.91 36.50
C THR A 232 22.98 -6.33 37.46
N GLY A 233 21.72 -6.78 37.38
CA GLY A 233 20.60 -6.21 38.13
C GLY A 233 20.15 -4.84 37.62
N GLU A 234 20.74 -4.34 36.53
CA GLU A 234 20.40 -3.06 35.91
C GLU A 234 19.23 -3.21 34.94
N PHE A 235 18.53 -2.10 34.70
CA PHE A 235 17.46 -2.04 33.70
C PHE A 235 18.07 -1.68 32.35
N CYS A 236 17.99 -2.60 31.39
CA CYS A 236 18.47 -2.40 30.03
C CYS A 236 17.30 -2.22 29.07
N ILE A 237 17.50 -1.42 28.03
CA ILE A 237 16.52 -1.27 26.95
C ILE A 237 16.80 -2.33 25.89
N GLU A 238 15.82 -3.19 25.62
CA GLU A 238 15.85 -4.10 24.48
C GLU A 238 15.14 -3.45 23.30
N ALA A 239 15.80 -3.45 22.15
CA ALA A 239 15.27 -2.84 20.92
C ALA A 239 14.27 -3.78 20.24
N GLY A 240 13.07 -3.27 19.93
CA GLY A 240 12.08 -4.00 19.14
C GLY A 240 12.31 -3.95 17.63
N ALA A 241 11.43 -4.65 16.91
CA ALA A 241 11.43 -4.79 15.46
C ALA A 241 11.48 -3.45 14.72
N LEU A 242 10.71 -2.44 15.15
CA LEU A 242 10.71 -1.12 14.51
C LEU A 242 12.06 -0.40 14.64
N MET A 243 12.75 -0.58 15.77
CA MET A 243 14.06 0.03 15.99
C MET A 243 15.17 -0.70 15.25
N LEU A 244 15.11 -2.03 15.19
CA LEU A 244 16.05 -2.84 14.41
C LEU A 244 15.98 -2.51 12.92
N ALA A 245 14.80 -2.12 12.44
CA ALA A 245 14.55 -1.72 11.06
C ALA A 245 14.87 -0.24 10.74
N ASP A 246 15.60 0.53 11.58
CA ASP A 246 15.92 1.95 11.32
C ASP A 246 16.59 2.17 9.94
N ASN A 247 16.08 3.15 9.19
CA ASN A 247 16.33 3.46 7.77
C ASN A 247 16.01 2.33 6.77
N GLY A 248 15.28 1.32 7.22
CA GLY A 248 14.81 0.18 6.42
C GLY A 248 13.28 0.19 6.27
N ILE A 249 12.73 -1.02 6.16
CA ILE A 249 11.29 -1.23 5.98
C ILE A 249 10.81 -2.21 7.03
N CYS A 250 9.76 -1.85 7.78
CA CYS A 250 9.06 -2.75 8.66
C CYS A 250 7.83 -3.30 7.95
N CYS A 251 7.81 -4.60 7.71
CA CYS A 251 6.71 -5.32 7.09
C CYS A 251 5.83 -5.91 8.20
N ILE A 252 4.58 -5.43 8.32
CA ILE A 252 3.63 -5.88 9.33
C ILE A 252 2.47 -6.61 8.62
N ASP A 253 2.35 -7.92 8.89
CA ASP A 253 1.20 -8.72 8.45
C ASP A 253 0.11 -8.72 9.54
N GLU A 254 -1.15 -8.94 9.14
CA GLU A 254 -2.32 -8.93 10.04
C GLU A 254 -2.41 -7.68 10.92
N PHE A 255 -2.22 -6.52 10.31
CA PHE A 255 -2.19 -5.22 11.00
C PHE A 255 -3.52 -4.92 11.73
N ASP A 256 -4.64 -5.49 11.27
CA ASP A 256 -5.95 -5.39 11.90
C ASP A 256 -6.09 -6.20 13.21
N LYS A 257 -5.21 -7.17 13.45
CA LYS A 257 -5.23 -8.05 14.64
C LYS A 257 -4.34 -7.57 15.78
N MET A 258 -3.71 -6.40 15.64
CA MET A 258 -2.86 -5.83 16.68
C MET A 258 -3.66 -5.27 17.86
N ASP A 259 -3.08 -5.41 19.05
CA ASP A 259 -3.62 -4.81 20.28
C ASP A 259 -3.59 -3.28 20.23
N VAL A 260 -4.55 -2.65 20.91
CA VAL A 260 -4.70 -1.17 20.93
C VAL A 260 -3.48 -0.47 21.53
N ARG A 261 -2.76 -1.10 22.47
CA ARG A 261 -1.53 -0.53 23.06
C ARG A 261 -0.43 -0.35 22.02
N ASP A 262 -0.30 -1.32 21.13
CA ASP A 262 0.74 -1.37 20.10
C ASP A 262 0.39 -0.40 18.97
N GLN A 263 -0.91 -0.26 18.68
CA GLN A 263 -1.42 0.76 17.76
C GLN A 263 -1.08 2.18 18.21
N VAL A 264 -1.13 2.49 19.52
CA VAL A 264 -0.76 3.82 20.04
C VAL A 264 0.74 4.09 19.84
N ALA A 265 1.59 3.09 20.09
CA ALA A 265 3.03 3.25 19.91
C ALA A 265 3.43 3.38 18.44
N ILE A 266 2.79 2.62 17.53
CA ILE A 266 2.98 2.79 16.08
C ILE A 266 2.50 4.18 15.65
N HIS A 267 1.39 4.64 16.19
CA HIS A 267 0.85 5.96 15.87
C HIS A 267 1.82 7.09 16.25
N GLU A 268 2.53 6.97 17.39
CA GLU A 268 3.63 7.86 17.78
C GLU A 268 4.81 7.73 16.80
N ALA A 269 5.26 6.51 16.54
CA ALA A 269 6.39 6.22 15.65
C ALA A 269 6.16 6.73 14.21
N MET A 270 4.97 6.57 13.65
CA MET A 270 4.65 6.99 12.27
C MET A 270 4.55 8.52 12.11
N GLU A 271 4.16 9.24 13.18
CA GLU A 271 4.03 10.70 13.16
C GLU A 271 5.37 11.39 13.40
N GLN A 272 6.08 10.97 14.46
CA GLN A 272 7.27 11.68 14.94
C GLN A 272 8.57 11.01 14.48
N GLN A 273 8.52 9.79 13.94
CA GLN A 273 9.69 8.95 13.64
C GLN A 273 10.59 8.71 14.87
N THR A 274 10.00 8.82 16.07
CA THR A 274 10.64 8.61 17.37
C THR A 274 9.67 7.91 18.31
N ILE A 275 10.20 7.09 19.20
CA ILE A 275 9.45 6.42 20.26
C ILE A 275 10.04 6.88 21.59
N SER A 276 9.21 7.49 22.43
CA SER A 276 9.59 7.91 23.77
C SER A 276 9.28 6.81 24.78
N ILE A 277 10.26 6.45 25.62
CA ILE A 277 10.09 5.48 26.69
C ILE A 277 10.48 6.12 28.00
N THR A 278 9.53 6.13 28.94
CA THR A 278 9.72 6.55 30.32
C THR A 278 9.32 5.40 31.24
N LYS A 279 10.26 4.47 31.49
CA LYS A 279 10.04 3.28 32.33
C LYS A 279 11.26 3.00 33.19
N ALA A 280 11.03 2.51 34.42
CA ALA A 280 12.06 2.11 35.37
C ALA A 280 13.16 3.17 35.61
N GLY A 281 12.79 4.46 35.60
CA GLY A 281 13.74 5.57 35.81
C GLY A 281 14.55 5.96 34.58
N ILE A 282 14.35 5.29 33.44
CA ILE A 282 15.02 5.61 32.18
C ILE A 282 14.05 6.44 31.32
N GLN A 283 14.45 7.66 31.03
CA GLN A 283 13.79 8.52 30.04
C GLN A 283 14.66 8.55 28.79
N ALA A 284 14.28 7.79 27.77
CA ALA A 284 15.01 7.69 26.51
C ALA A 284 14.07 7.91 25.33
N THR A 285 14.54 8.68 24.35
CA THR A 285 13.87 8.85 23.05
C THR A 285 14.66 8.09 22.00
N LEU A 286 14.02 7.10 21.38
CA LEU A 286 14.64 6.21 20.41
C LEU A 286 14.13 6.56 19.02
N ASN A 287 15.03 6.63 18.04
CA ASN A 287 14.65 6.95 16.67
C ASN A 287 14.12 5.70 15.96
N ALA A 288 13.03 5.86 15.21
CA ALA A 288 12.39 4.82 14.43
C ALA A 288 12.07 5.34 13.02
N ARG A 289 13.11 5.62 12.23
CA ARG A 289 12.97 6.13 10.86
C ARG A 289 12.77 4.97 9.91
N THR A 290 11.55 4.44 9.88
CA THR A 290 11.22 3.25 9.08
C THR A 290 10.02 3.51 8.21
N SER A 291 10.07 3.05 6.96
CA SER A 291 8.86 2.94 6.14
C SER A 291 8.05 1.73 6.57
N ILE A 292 6.74 1.86 6.71
CA ILE A 292 5.85 0.77 7.10
C ILE A 292 5.11 0.24 5.88
N LEU A 293 5.24 -1.07 5.64
CA LEU A 293 4.39 -1.83 4.73
C LEU A 293 3.43 -2.68 5.57
N ALA A 294 2.15 -2.33 5.56
CA ALA A 294 1.13 -3.04 6.32
C ALA A 294 0.24 -3.88 5.39
N ALA A 295 -0.08 -5.10 5.79
CA ALA A 295 -1.20 -5.86 5.23
C ALA A 295 -2.33 -5.99 6.25
N ALA A 296 -3.57 -5.76 5.79
CA ALA A 296 -4.77 -5.89 6.60
C ALA A 296 -5.85 -6.69 5.88
N ASN A 297 -6.70 -7.32 6.67
CA ASN A 297 -7.86 -8.07 6.19
C ASN A 297 -9.16 -7.33 6.57
N PRO A 298 -10.23 -7.44 5.75
CA PRO A 298 -11.53 -6.89 6.09
C PRO A 298 -12.16 -7.68 7.24
N THR A 299 -13.01 -7.02 8.02
CA THR A 299 -13.61 -7.57 9.24
C THR A 299 -14.49 -8.80 9.01
N GLY A 300 -15.11 -8.91 7.83
CA GLY A 300 -15.93 -10.06 7.42
C GLY A 300 -15.18 -11.12 6.59
N GLY A 301 -13.85 -10.98 6.41
CA GLY A 301 -13.07 -11.84 5.52
C GLY A 301 -13.34 -11.63 4.02
N ARG A 302 -14.39 -10.90 3.65
CA ARG A 302 -14.61 -10.40 2.29
C ARG A 302 -14.83 -8.89 2.30
N TYR A 303 -14.43 -8.22 1.23
CA TYR A 303 -14.61 -6.79 1.07
C TYR A 303 -16.02 -6.43 0.57
N ASP A 304 -16.82 -5.79 1.42
CA ASP A 304 -18.16 -5.30 1.06
C ASP A 304 -18.08 -3.93 0.35
N LYS A 305 -18.33 -3.87 -0.97
CA LYS A 305 -18.36 -2.59 -1.72
C LYS A 305 -19.45 -1.61 -1.24
N SER A 306 -20.51 -2.11 -0.62
CA SER A 306 -21.64 -1.30 -0.15
C SER A 306 -21.30 -0.42 1.07
N LYS A 307 -20.24 -0.77 1.81
CA LYS A 307 -19.78 -0.05 3.00
C LYS A 307 -18.49 0.70 2.68
N PRO A 308 -18.29 1.90 3.26
CA PRO A 308 -17.04 2.61 3.06
C PRO A 308 -15.89 1.88 3.77
N LEU A 309 -14.68 2.07 3.26
CA LEU A 309 -13.44 1.43 3.72
C LEU A 309 -13.25 1.48 5.25
N LYS A 310 -13.65 2.58 5.90
CA LYS A 310 -13.56 2.77 7.36
C LYS A 310 -14.31 1.70 8.16
N TYR A 311 -15.44 1.19 7.66
CA TYR A 311 -16.19 0.13 8.35
C TYR A 311 -15.73 -1.27 7.92
N ASN A 312 -15.20 -1.40 6.70
CA ASN A 312 -14.67 -2.67 6.20
C ASN A 312 -13.39 -3.08 6.95
N VAL A 313 -12.61 -2.10 7.42
CA VAL A 313 -11.34 -2.34 8.10
C VAL A 313 -11.42 -1.88 9.56
N ALA A 314 -11.02 -2.72 10.51
CA ALA A 314 -11.03 -2.42 11.94
C ALA A 314 -9.87 -1.50 12.38
N LEU A 315 -9.59 -0.43 11.63
CA LEU A 315 -8.49 0.49 11.91
C LEU A 315 -8.99 1.89 12.30
N PRO A 316 -8.37 2.54 13.31
CA PRO A 316 -8.67 3.92 13.63
C PRO A 316 -8.41 4.86 12.43
N PRO A 317 -9.28 5.85 12.17
CA PRO A 317 -9.10 6.80 11.07
C PRO A 317 -7.80 7.62 11.20
N ALA A 318 -7.30 7.81 12.43
CA ALA A 318 -6.03 8.47 12.69
C ALA A 318 -4.85 7.73 12.05
N ILE A 319 -4.85 6.40 12.07
CA ILE A 319 -3.79 5.57 11.48
C ILE A 319 -3.93 5.54 9.95
N LEU A 320 -5.15 5.34 9.44
CA LEU A 320 -5.42 5.34 7.99
C LEU A 320 -4.95 6.65 7.34
N SER A 321 -5.10 7.78 8.01
CA SER A 321 -4.63 9.08 7.49
C SER A 321 -3.12 9.28 7.41
N ARG A 322 -2.32 8.37 8.01
CA ARG A 322 -0.85 8.40 7.99
C ARG A 322 -0.24 7.50 6.93
N PHE A 323 -1.04 6.60 6.38
CA PHE A 323 -0.68 5.87 5.18
C PHE A 323 -0.85 6.80 3.99
N ASP A 324 0.20 6.87 3.18
CA ASP A 324 0.23 7.75 2.02
C ASP A 324 -0.49 7.09 0.84
N LEU A 325 -0.38 5.75 0.74
CA LEU A 325 -1.07 4.94 -0.25
C LEU A 325 -1.79 3.79 0.44
N VAL A 326 -3.08 3.61 0.11
CA VAL A 326 -3.89 2.47 0.55
C VAL A 326 -4.44 1.79 -0.68
N TYR A 327 -4.09 0.52 -0.89
CA TYR A 327 -4.62 -0.27 -2.01
C TYR A 327 -5.54 -1.35 -1.49
N VAL A 328 -6.71 -1.47 -2.11
CA VAL A 328 -7.66 -2.55 -1.84
C VAL A 328 -7.54 -3.58 -2.97
N MET A 329 -7.28 -4.84 -2.60
CA MET A 329 -7.32 -6.01 -3.48
C MET A 329 -8.67 -6.69 -3.26
N ILE A 330 -9.50 -6.68 -4.29
CA ILE A 330 -10.81 -7.37 -4.26
C ILE A 330 -10.63 -8.66 -5.06
N ASP A 331 -11.04 -9.78 -4.47
CA ASP A 331 -11.05 -11.08 -5.14
C ASP A 331 -12.38 -11.26 -5.87
N GLU A 332 -12.40 -10.95 -7.17
CA GLU A 332 -13.54 -11.17 -8.05
C GLU A 332 -13.26 -12.41 -8.90
N PRO A 333 -14.12 -13.44 -8.86
CA PRO A 333 -13.92 -14.66 -9.65
C PRO A 333 -14.11 -14.33 -11.13
N ASP A 334 -13.01 -14.20 -11.86
CA ASP A 334 -12.98 -14.05 -13.32
C ASP A 334 -12.16 -15.18 -13.95
N ASP A 335 -12.79 -15.89 -14.88
CA ASP A 335 -12.23 -17.09 -15.53
C ASP A 335 -10.93 -16.76 -16.29
N GLN A 336 -10.83 -15.57 -16.89
CA GLN A 336 -9.64 -15.19 -17.65
C GLN A 336 -8.46 -14.87 -16.73
N THR A 337 -8.67 -14.08 -15.68
CA THR A 337 -7.62 -13.81 -14.70
C THR A 337 -7.19 -15.08 -13.99
N ASP A 338 -8.13 -15.95 -13.62
CA ASP A 338 -7.85 -17.20 -12.93
C ASP A 338 -7.07 -18.17 -13.82
N TYR A 339 -7.40 -18.23 -15.12
CA TYR A 339 -6.63 -19.00 -16.09
C TYR A 339 -5.17 -18.51 -16.17
N HIS A 340 -4.96 -17.21 -16.26
CA HIS A 340 -3.61 -16.63 -16.30
C HIS A 340 -2.84 -16.86 -14.98
N ILE A 341 -3.51 -16.72 -13.83
CA ILE A 341 -2.93 -16.98 -12.52
C ILE A 341 -2.55 -18.46 -12.40
N ALA A 342 -3.46 -19.38 -12.75
CA ALA A 342 -3.20 -20.82 -12.71
C ALA A 342 -2.03 -21.21 -13.63
N HIS A 343 -2.02 -20.70 -14.86
CA HIS A 343 -0.93 -20.94 -15.80
C HIS A 343 0.40 -20.40 -15.27
N HIS A 344 0.41 -19.21 -14.64
CA HIS A 344 1.60 -18.64 -14.03
C HIS A 344 2.11 -19.48 -12.86
N ILE A 345 1.21 -19.90 -11.95
CA ILE A 345 1.56 -20.75 -10.81
C ILE A 345 2.15 -22.08 -11.31
N VAL A 346 1.49 -22.74 -12.26
CA VAL A 346 1.99 -23.99 -12.85
C VAL A 346 3.36 -23.80 -13.49
N ARG A 347 3.57 -22.70 -14.22
CA ARG A 347 4.86 -22.37 -14.83
C ARG A 347 5.96 -22.21 -13.77
N VAL A 348 5.69 -21.46 -12.69
CA VAL A 348 6.63 -21.27 -11.57
C VAL A 348 6.95 -22.61 -10.90
N HIS A 349 5.98 -23.50 -10.75
CA HIS A 349 6.21 -24.84 -10.17
C HIS A 349 6.96 -25.78 -11.11
N GLN A 350 6.77 -25.70 -12.43
CA GLN A 350 7.43 -26.58 -13.40
C GLN A 350 8.89 -26.23 -13.65
N LYS A 351 9.20 -24.94 -13.81
CA LYS A 351 10.52 -24.46 -14.24
C LYS A 351 11.30 -23.74 -13.14
N HIS A 352 10.75 -23.63 -11.93
CA HIS A 352 11.35 -22.93 -10.79
C HIS A 352 11.95 -21.56 -11.16
N GLU A 353 13.28 -21.49 -11.32
CA GLU A 353 14.02 -20.26 -11.62
C GLU A 353 13.99 -19.90 -13.11
N GLU A 354 13.94 -20.88 -14.03
CA GLU A 354 13.90 -20.62 -15.48
C GLU A 354 12.54 -20.07 -15.94
N ALA A 355 11.48 -20.24 -15.14
CA ALA A 355 10.18 -19.62 -15.40
C ALA A 355 10.23 -18.09 -15.32
N LEU A 356 11.11 -17.57 -14.46
CA LEU A 356 11.19 -16.20 -14.01
C LEU A 356 12.42 -15.56 -14.65
N SER A 357 12.32 -15.16 -15.92
CA SER A 357 13.32 -14.32 -16.57
C SER A 357 12.84 -12.86 -16.55
N PRO A 358 12.90 -12.14 -15.41
CA PRO A 358 12.58 -10.72 -15.39
C PRO A 358 13.58 -9.96 -16.26
N ALA A 359 13.17 -8.81 -16.78
CA ALA A 359 14.04 -7.94 -17.57
C ALA A 359 15.28 -7.50 -16.78
N PHE A 360 15.17 -7.40 -15.45
CA PHE A 360 16.25 -7.02 -14.56
C PHE A 360 16.46 -8.04 -13.43
N THR A 361 17.73 -8.34 -13.15
CA THR A 361 18.08 -9.21 -12.03
C THR A 361 17.85 -8.51 -10.69
N THR A 362 17.57 -9.28 -9.64
CA THR A 362 17.37 -8.71 -8.29
C THR A 362 18.63 -7.99 -7.77
N ALA A 363 19.82 -8.45 -8.15
CA ALA A 363 21.09 -7.81 -7.81
C ALA A 363 21.25 -6.44 -8.47
N GLN A 364 20.87 -6.31 -9.75
CA GLN A 364 20.85 -5.02 -10.45
C GLN A 364 19.80 -4.09 -9.82
N LEU A 365 18.61 -4.60 -9.50
CA LEU A 365 17.56 -3.82 -8.84
C LEU A 365 18.01 -3.26 -7.48
N LYS A 366 18.67 -4.08 -6.65
CA LYS A 366 19.22 -3.63 -5.36
C LYS A 366 20.25 -2.51 -5.53
N ARG A 367 21.17 -2.66 -6.49
CA ARG A 367 22.17 -1.63 -6.83
C ARG A 367 21.51 -0.34 -7.33
N TYR A 368 20.51 -0.46 -8.20
CA TYR A 368 19.74 0.67 -8.72
C TYR A 368 19.04 1.45 -7.60
N ILE A 369 18.33 0.76 -6.69
CA ILE A 369 17.63 1.39 -5.57
C ILE A 369 18.62 2.07 -4.62
N ALA A 370 19.77 1.44 -4.33
CA ALA A 370 20.80 2.02 -3.49
C ALA A 370 21.35 3.33 -4.08
N HIS A 371 21.65 3.35 -5.39
CA HIS A 371 22.09 4.56 -6.09
C HIS A 371 20.99 5.63 -6.12
N ALA A 372 19.76 5.28 -6.46
CA ALA A 372 18.64 6.22 -6.52
C ALA A 372 18.34 6.90 -5.17
N LYS A 373 18.57 6.21 -4.04
CA LYS A 373 18.41 6.78 -2.69
C LYS A 373 19.40 7.90 -2.37
N THR A 374 20.58 7.91 -3.00
CA THR A 374 21.58 8.98 -2.79
C THR A 374 21.11 10.32 -3.35
N LEU A 375 20.24 10.30 -4.37
CA LEU A 375 19.75 11.49 -5.05
C LEU A 375 18.73 12.24 -4.19
N LYS A 376 18.86 13.57 -4.17
CA LYS A 376 17.94 14.49 -3.47
C LYS A 376 17.31 15.45 -4.49
N PRO A 377 16.23 15.04 -5.17
CA PRO A 377 15.58 15.89 -6.16
C PRO A 377 14.99 17.15 -5.53
N LYS A 378 15.10 18.27 -6.24
CA LYS A 378 14.52 19.56 -5.85
C LYS A 378 13.24 19.84 -6.63
N LEU A 379 12.26 20.45 -5.98
CA LEU A 379 10.98 20.79 -6.60
C LEU A 379 11.15 22.01 -7.53
N THR A 380 10.69 21.89 -8.78
CA THR A 380 10.64 23.04 -9.71
C THR A 380 9.44 23.95 -9.41
N PRO A 381 9.50 25.25 -9.75
CA PRO A 381 8.39 26.18 -9.52
C PRO A 381 7.13 25.80 -10.32
N ASP A 382 7.30 25.19 -11.50
CA ASP A 382 6.16 24.74 -12.32
C ASP A 382 5.49 23.50 -11.73
N ALA A 383 6.27 22.54 -11.22
CA ALA A 383 5.72 21.41 -10.49
C ALA A 383 4.93 21.86 -9.25
N LYS A 384 5.40 22.91 -8.54
CA LYS A 384 4.67 23.49 -7.40
C LYS A 384 3.28 23.99 -7.78
N LYS A 385 3.15 24.69 -8.92
CA LYS A 385 1.83 25.16 -9.41
C LYS A 385 0.88 23.98 -9.67
N VAL A 386 1.37 22.96 -10.38
CA VAL A 386 0.59 21.75 -10.70
C VAL A 386 0.20 20.97 -9.44
N LEU A 387 1.07 20.89 -8.43
CA LEU A 387 0.76 20.26 -7.15
C LEU A 387 -0.41 20.95 -6.44
N VAL A 388 -0.38 22.28 -6.37
CA VAL A 388 -1.43 23.08 -5.73
C VAL A 388 -2.75 22.93 -6.48
N GLU A 389 -2.72 23.05 -7.81
CA GLU A 389 -3.90 22.87 -8.66
C GLU A 389 -4.51 21.47 -8.50
N SER A 390 -3.67 20.44 -8.54
CA SER A 390 -4.09 19.05 -8.37
C SER A 390 -4.70 18.79 -6.99
N TYR A 391 -4.12 19.36 -5.93
CA TYR A 391 -4.65 19.25 -4.57
C TYR A 391 -6.01 19.95 -4.42
N VAL A 392 -6.16 21.15 -4.98
CA VAL A 392 -7.45 21.86 -4.98
C VAL A 392 -8.50 21.09 -5.77
N ALA A 393 -8.13 20.51 -6.91
CA ALA A 393 -9.04 19.68 -7.71
C ALA A 393 -9.50 18.43 -6.95
N LEU A 394 -8.59 17.71 -6.27
CA LEU A 394 -8.92 16.56 -5.43
C LEU A 394 -9.85 16.94 -4.28
N ARG A 395 -9.62 18.10 -3.64
CA ARG A 395 -10.44 18.58 -2.53
C ARG A 395 -11.82 19.07 -2.97
N ARG A 396 -11.94 19.64 -4.17
CA ARG A 396 -13.24 20.03 -4.76
C ARG A 396 -14.11 18.81 -5.03
N GLY A 397 -13.54 17.73 -5.55
CA GLY A 397 -14.26 16.46 -5.74
C GLY A 397 -14.86 15.91 -4.45
N ASP A 398 -14.14 16.03 -3.32
CA ASP A 398 -14.57 15.57 -1.99
C ASP A 398 -15.65 16.47 -1.35
N THR A 399 -15.82 17.72 -1.82
CA THR A 399 -16.78 18.68 -1.24
C THR A 399 -18.20 18.49 -1.79
N ALA A 400 -18.39 17.68 -2.84
CA ALA A 400 -19.69 17.44 -3.44
C ALA A 400 -20.63 16.70 -2.45
N PRO A 401 -21.76 17.29 -2.04
CA PRO A 401 -22.66 16.71 -1.05
C PRO A 401 -23.39 15.49 -1.66
N GLY A 402 -23.05 14.30 -1.16
CA GLY A 402 -23.68 13.03 -1.58
C GLY A 402 -22.71 12.00 -2.14
N GLY A 403 -21.44 12.36 -2.40
CA GLY A 403 -20.40 11.38 -2.65
C GLY A 403 -20.11 10.61 -1.37
N ARG A 404 -20.29 9.29 -1.38
CA ARG A 404 -19.81 8.40 -0.29
C ARG A 404 -18.29 8.29 -0.39
N VAL A 405 -17.57 9.40 -0.25
CA VAL A 405 -16.11 9.38 -0.35
C VAL A 405 -15.57 8.61 0.85
N ALA A 406 -14.85 7.53 0.58
CA ALA A 406 -14.32 6.62 1.59
C ALA A 406 -13.33 7.30 2.55
N TYR A 407 -12.76 8.45 2.17
CA TYR A 407 -11.71 9.14 2.89
C TYR A 407 -11.74 10.67 2.70
N ARG A 408 -11.62 11.43 3.80
CA ARG A 408 -11.57 12.91 3.78
C ARG A 408 -10.20 13.40 3.31
N MET A 409 -10.16 14.30 2.32
CA MET A 409 -8.89 14.90 1.86
C MET A 409 -8.29 15.85 2.91
N THR A 410 -7.07 15.55 3.37
CA THR A 410 -6.34 16.34 4.38
C THR A 410 -5.02 16.90 3.84
N VAL A 411 -4.37 17.78 4.59
CA VAL A 411 -3.04 18.33 4.24
C VAL A 411 -1.97 17.23 4.19
N ARG A 412 -2.12 16.14 4.96
CA ARG A 412 -1.22 14.98 4.90
C ARG A 412 -1.14 14.35 3.51
N GLN A 413 -2.24 14.40 2.75
CA GLN A 413 -2.27 13.89 1.38
C GLN A 413 -1.46 14.79 0.41
N LEU A 414 -1.38 16.10 0.69
CA LEU A 414 -0.49 16.99 -0.06
C LEU A 414 0.99 16.68 0.23
N GLU A 415 1.33 16.41 1.49
CA GLU A 415 2.68 15.97 1.85
C GLU A 415 3.04 14.62 1.21
N ALA A 416 2.11 13.67 1.21
CA ALA A 416 2.23 12.40 0.51
C ALA A 416 2.48 12.60 -0.99
N LEU A 417 1.73 13.51 -1.62
CA LEU A 417 1.89 13.85 -3.04
C LEU A 417 3.30 14.39 -3.36
N ILE A 418 3.85 15.21 -2.46
CA ILE A 418 5.23 15.73 -2.58
C ILE A 418 6.24 14.57 -2.46
N ARG A 419 6.12 13.72 -1.43
CA ARG A 419 7.03 12.57 -1.23
C ARG A 419 6.96 11.59 -2.41
N LEU A 420 5.77 11.30 -2.93
CA LEU A 420 5.57 10.44 -4.11
C LEU A 420 6.19 11.05 -5.36
N SER A 421 6.03 12.36 -5.58
CA SER A 421 6.62 13.05 -6.73
C SER A 421 8.15 13.05 -6.66
N GLU A 422 8.72 13.21 -5.46
CA GLU A 422 10.17 13.08 -5.23
C GLU A 422 10.66 11.65 -5.44
N ALA A 423 9.94 10.64 -4.96
CA ALA A 423 10.27 9.23 -5.17
C ALA A 423 10.21 8.83 -6.65
N ILE A 424 9.25 9.36 -7.41
CA ILE A 424 9.19 9.16 -8.86
C ILE A 424 10.37 9.85 -9.55
N ALA A 425 10.73 11.08 -9.17
CA ALA A 425 11.90 11.74 -9.74
C ALA A 425 13.20 10.96 -9.45
N ARG A 426 13.31 10.37 -8.25
CA ARG A 426 14.41 9.44 -7.90
C ARG A 426 14.41 8.20 -8.76
N SER A 427 13.24 7.65 -9.09
CA SER A 427 13.16 6.45 -9.94
C SER A 427 13.77 6.71 -11.31
N TYR A 428 13.62 7.91 -11.87
CA TYR A 428 14.24 8.30 -13.15
C TYR A 428 15.69 8.83 -13.02
N LEU A 429 16.29 8.83 -11.83
CA LEU A 429 17.60 9.44 -11.54
C LEU A 429 17.68 10.92 -11.95
N GLU A 430 16.62 11.68 -11.66
CA GLU A 430 16.54 13.11 -11.95
C GLU A 430 16.74 13.96 -10.69
N HIS A 431 17.51 15.03 -10.80
CA HIS A 431 17.74 15.98 -9.71
C HIS A 431 16.63 17.02 -9.56
N GLN A 432 15.68 17.07 -10.49
CA GLN A 432 14.60 18.05 -10.48
C GLN A 432 13.25 17.34 -10.65
N VAL A 433 12.26 17.75 -9.86
CA VAL A 433 10.90 17.23 -10.00
C VAL A 433 10.19 18.02 -11.08
N GLU A 434 9.90 17.36 -12.20
CA GLU A 434 9.11 17.90 -13.29
C GLU A 434 7.59 17.71 -13.09
N PRO A 435 6.74 18.51 -13.78
CA PRO A 435 5.28 18.34 -13.76
C PRO A 435 4.79 16.94 -14.18
N ARG A 436 5.54 16.24 -15.04
CA ARG A 436 5.21 14.86 -15.46
C ARG A 436 5.16 13.89 -14.27
N HIS A 437 6.08 14.03 -13.31
CA HIS A 437 6.12 13.16 -12.12
C HIS A 437 4.92 13.41 -11.23
N VAL A 438 4.53 14.68 -11.09
CA VAL A 438 3.36 15.08 -10.30
C VAL A 438 2.08 14.47 -10.87
N ARG A 439 1.89 14.51 -12.20
CA ARG A 439 0.70 13.89 -12.82
C ARG A 439 0.62 12.40 -12.57
N VAL A 440 1.75 11.69 -12.61
CA VAL A 440 1.81 10.26 -12.30
C VAL A 440 1.51 10.02 -10.81
N ALA A 441 2.08 10.82 -9.91
CA ALA A 441 1.77 10.74 -8.46
C ALA A 441 0.28 10.96 -8.18
N VAL A 442 -0.33 11.95 -8.82
CA VAL A 442 -1.77 12.23 -8.71
C VAL A 442 -2.58 11.05 -9.24
N ARG A 443 -2.18 10.45 -10.37
CA ARG A 443 -2.85 9.25 -10.91
C ARG A 443 -2.81 8.10 -9.91
N LEU A 444 -1.65 7.81 -9.32
CA LEU A 444 -1.49 6.74 -8.32
C LEU A 444 -2.33 6.99 -7.06
N LEU A 445 -2.35 8.23 -6.59
CA LEU A 445 -3.16 8.63 -5.44
C LEU A 445 -4.66 8.52 -5.75
N LYS A 446 -5.09 8.94 -6.95
CA LYS A 446 -6.48 8.76 -7.41
C LYS A 446 -6.87 7.29 -7.51
N THR A 447 -6.05 6.43 -8.12
CA THR A 447 -6.33 4.99 -8.18
C THR A 447 -6.43 4.34 -6.80
N SER A 448 -5.67 4.86 -5.81
CA SER A 448 -5.75 4.39 -4.43
C SER A 448 -7.05 4.78 -3.71
N ILE A 449 -7.68 5.90 -4.10
CA ILE A 449 -8.91 6.41 -3.47
C ILE A 449 -10.17 5.88 -4.20
N ILE A 450 -10.12 5.82 -5.53
CA ILE A 450 -11.28 5.60 -6.41
C ILE A 450 -11.68 4.11 -6.51
N SER A 451 -10.80 3.15 -6.19
CA SER A 451 -11.15 1.72 -6.24
C SER A 451 -12.22 1.29 -5.21
N VAL A 452 -12.77 2.23 -4.43
CA VAL A 452 -13.84 2.03 -3.43
C VAL A 452 -15.15 2.68 -3.88
N GLU A 453 -15.16 3.56 -4.88
CA GLU A 453 -16.41 4.04 -5.48
C GLU A 453 -16.95 2.92 -6.36
N SER A 454 -17.93 2.18 -5.84
CA SER A 454 -18.78 1.34 -6.66
C SER A 454 -19.25 2.15 -7.86
N SER A 455 -19.16 1.54 -9.04
CA SER A 455 -19.60 2.04 -10.34
C SER A 455 -21.12 2.29 -10.35
N GLU A 456 -21.52 3.28 -9.57
CA GLU A 456 -22.82 3.89 -9.57
C GLU A 456 -22.71 5.08 -10.51
N ILE A 457 -23.17 4.90 -11.75
CA ILE A 457 -23.31 6.02 -12.68
C ILE A 457 -24.45 6.87 -12.13
N ASP A 458 -24.12 8.02 -11.53
CA ASP A 458 -25.11 9.01 -11.15
C ASP A 458 -25.68 9.63 -12.43
N LEU A 459 -26.86 9.15 -12.86
CA LEU A 459 -27.59 9.68 -14.02
C LEU A 459 -28.55 10.81 -13.62
N SER A 460 -28.47 11.31 -12.38
CA SER A 460 -29.39 12.35 -11.89
C SER A 460 -29.30 13.65 -12.71
N ASP A 461 -28.13 14.00 -13.25
CA ASP A 461 -27.95 15.16 -14.15
C ASP A 461 -28.79 15.07 -15.45
N PHE A 462 -29.21 13.86 -15.86
CA PHE A 462 -30.06 13.64 -17.04
C PHE A 462 -31.55 13.51 -16.68
N GLN A 463 -31.87 13.42 -15.39
CA GLN A 463 -33.25 13.28 -14.90
C GLN A 463 -33.99 14.64 -14.82
N ASP A 464 -33.25 15.72 -14.56
CA ASP A 464 -33.81 17.08 -14.52
C ASP A 464 -34.37 17.53 -15.88
N ILE A 465 -33.94 16.91 -16.98
CA ILE A 465 -34.44 17.17 -18.34
C ILE A 465 -35.81 16.48 -18.57
N VAL A 466 -36.12 15.42 -17.82
CA VAL A 466 -37.34 14.61 -17.98
C VAL A 466 -38.51 15.17 -17.15
N TYR A 467 -38.23 15.85 -16.02
CA TYR A 467 -39.27 16.41 -15.16
C TYR A 467 -39.93 17.69 -15.68
N ASP A 468 -39.39 18.31 -16.74
CA ASP A 468 -40.03 19.45 -17.40
C ASP A 468 -41.18 19.02 -18.34
N ASP A 469 -41.36 17.71 -18.56
CA ASP A 469 -42.30 17.12 -19.53
C ASP A 469 -43.75 16.93 -19.00
N ILE A 470 -44.03 17.22 -17.72
CA ILE A 470 -45.38 16.98 -17.10
C ILE A 470 -46.00 18.26 -16.51
N GLY A 471 -45.40 19.44 -16.73
CA GLY A 471 -45.74 20.67 -15.99
C GLY A 471 -46.37 21.84 -16.78
N GLY A 472 -46.95 21.63 -17.95
CA GLY A 472 -47.30 22.75 -18.87
C GLY A 472 -48.79 23.09 -18.98
N SER A 473 -49.44 23.62 -17.93
CA SER A 473 -50.67 24.42 -18.08
C SER A 473 -50.98 25.26 -16.83
N ARG A 474 -50.55 26.53 -16.85
CA ARG A 474 -51.39 27.69 -16.45
C ARG A 474 -50.71 29.02 -16.75
N ALA A 475 -51.28 29.69 -17.76
CA ALA A 475 -51.49 31.13 -17.94
C ALA A 475 -50.38 32.13 -17.56
N SER A 476 -49.92 32.82 -18.61
CA SER A 476 -49.31 34.14 -18.64
C SER A 476 -50.00 35.19 -17.77
N GLY A 477 -49.21 35.94 -16.99
CA GLY A 477 -49.59 37.18 -16.34
C GLY A 477 -48.37 38.09 -16.16
N GLN A 478 -48.37 39.20 -16.91
CA GLN A 478 -47.36 40.25 -16.97
C GLN A 478 -47.33 41.06 -15.65
N GLY A 479 -46.15 41.48 -15.17
CA GLY A 479 -46.05 42.41 -14.03
C GLY A 479 -44.62 42.72 -13.58
N ASP A 480 -44.33 44.01 -13.45
CA ASP A 480 -43.03 44.67 -13.29
C ASP A 480 -42.18 44.35 -12.04
N ALA A 481 -40.91 44.75 -12.14
CA ALA A 481 -39.87 44.69 -11.12
C ALA A 481 -40.04 45.68 -9.96
N GLN A 482 -39.62 45.28 -8.75
CA GLN A 482 -38.76 46.06 -7.84
C GLN A 482 -38.28 45.24 -6.61
N PRO A 483 -37.10 45.54 -6.04
CA PRO A 483 -36.55 44.83 -4.87
C PRO A 483 -36.85 45.60 -3.57
N SER A 484 -37.18 44.89 -2.49
CA SER A 484 -37.18 45.47 -1.14
C SER A 484 -36.76 44.47 -0.07
N TYR A 485 -35.80 44.96 0.71
CA TYR A 485 -35.16 44.49 1.94
C TYR A 485 -36.11 44.65 3.13
N GLU A 486 -36.21 43.65 4.03
CA GLU A 486 -36.22 43.83 5.49
C GLU A 486 -36.30 42.51 6.29
N ALA A 487 -35.80 42.58 7.52
CA ALA A 487 -35.51 41.48 8.45
C ALA A 487 -36.56 41.34 9.56
N ALA A 488 -36.71 40.14 10.14
CA ALA A 488 -36.80 39.84 11.59
C ALA A 488 -37.49 38.49 11.90
N ALA A 489 -37.04 37.83 12.97
CA ALA A 489 -37.42 36.50 13.46
C ALA A 489 -38.67 36.52 14.40
N PRO A 490 -38.90 35.50 15.27
CA PRO A 490 -39.63 34.25 15.04
C PRO A 490 -40.97 34.16 15.82
N GLY A 491 -41.88 33.26 15.44
CA GLY A 491 -43.09 32.97 16.24
C GLY A 491 -43.99 31.89 15.64
N ASN A 492 -44.22 30.82 16.42
CA ASN A 492 -45.11 29.68 16.14
C ASN A 492 -46.60 30.09 16.12
N GLN A 493 -47.37 29.61 15.13
CA GLN A 493 -48.55 28.75 15.33
C GLN A 493 -49.14 28.27 13.99
N GLU A 494 -49.76 27.09 14.05
CA GLU A 494 -50.15 26.18 12.98
C GLU A 494 -51.24 26.71 12.03
N SER A 495 -51.10 26.40 10.74
CA SER A 495 -52.05 25.71 9.86
C SER A 495 -51.98 26.23 8.41
N GLY A 496 -51.76 25.31 7.45
CA GLY A 496 -51.86 25.60 6.01
C GLY A 496 -50.73 25.03 5.15
N SER A 497 -51.03 23.89 4.49
CA SER A 497 -50.47 23.42 3.22
C SER A 497 -49.04 23.85 2.85
N GLY A 498 -48.05 23.04 3.26
CA GLY A 498 -46.67 23.17 2.80
C GLY A 498 -46.52 22.85 1.32
N THR A 499 -46.13 23.86 0.53
CA THR A 499 -45.50 23.70 -0.78
C THR A 499 -44.16 22.99 -0.60
N GLY A 500 -44.14 21.67 -0.82
CA GLY A 500 -42.93 20.87 -0.78
C GLY A 500 -41.98 21.26 -1.91
N THR A 501 -40.81 21.75 -1.56
CA THR A 501 -39.64 21.79 -2.44
C THR A 501 -39.33 20.36 -2.89
N ARG A 502 -39.46 20.08 -4.19
CA ARG A 502 -39.12 18.78 -4.81
C ARG A 502 -37.63 18.51 -4.61
N GLN A 503 -37.29 17.63 -3.66
CA GLN A 503 -35.99 16.96 -3.68
C GLN A 503 -35.99 15.98 -4.86
N GLY A 504 -35.17 16.25 -5.88
CA GLY A 504 -34.95 15.35 -7.00
C GLY A 504 -34.52 13.97 -6.48
N ARG A 505 -35.28 12.93 -6.83
CA ARG A 505 -34.94 11.56 -6.46
C ARG A 505 -33.77 11.11 -7.34
N LYS A 506 -32.56 11.09 -6.77
CA LYS A 506 -31.36 10.58 -7.45
C LYS A 506 -31.62 9.18 -8.02
N LEU A 507 -31.53 9.04 -9.34
CA LEU A 507 -31.68 7.77 -10.02
C LEU A 507 -30.29 7.15 -10.24
N VAL A 508 -29.94 6.27 -9.31
CA VAL A 508 -28.67 5.52 -9.33
C VAL A 508 -28.93 4.15 -9.95
N ILE A 509 -28.21 3.84 -11.02
CA ILE A 509 -28.28 2.55 -11.73
C ILE A 509 -26.93 1.82 -11.60
N THR A 510 -26.95 0.50 -11.49
CA THR A 510 -25.75 -0.35 -11.47
C THR A 510 -25.12 -0.45 -12.86
N ASP A 511 -23.78 -0.43 -12.94
CA ASP A 511 -23.02 -0.54 -14.20
C ASP A 511 -23.34 -1.83 -14.99
N GLU A 512 -23.55 -2.97 -14.31
CA GLU A 512 -23.97 -4.21 -14.96
C GLU A 512 -25.33 -4.07 -15.67
N TYR A 513 -26.27 -3.35 -15.07
CA TYR A 513 -27.57 -3.09 -15.68
C TYR A 513 -27.41 -2.12 -16.86
N PHE A 514 -26.59 -1.07 -16.70
CA PHE A 514 -26.27 -0.13 -17.78
C PHE A 514 -25.64 -0.81 -18.99
N GLN A 515 -24.63 -1.66 -18.78
CA GLN A 515 -23.97 -2.42 -19.86
C GLN A 515 -24.90 -3.42 -20.51
N ARG A 516 -25.71 -4.15 -19.73
CA ARG A 516 -26.68 -5.11 -20.27
C ARG A 516 -27.73 -4.44 -21.14
N VAL A 517 -28.27 -3.30 -20.70
CA VAL A 517 -29.23 -2.50 -21.48
C VAL A 517 -28.56 -1.99 -22.76
N THR A 518 -27.35 -1.44 -22.65
CA THR A 518 -26.59 -0.89 -23.77
C THR A 518 -26.28 -1.95 -24.83
N GLN A 519 -25.77 -3.12 -24.42
CA GLN A 519 -25.51 -4.25 -25.32
C GLN A 519 -26.79 -4.72 -26.02
N SER A 520 -27.91 -4.79 -25.30
CA SER A 520 -29.20 -5.20 -25.88
C SER A 520 -29.72 -4.19 -26.91
N LEU A 521 -29.58 -2.89 -26.64
CA LEU A 521 -29.98 -1.82 -27.56
C LEU A 521 -29.11 -1.80 -28.82
N ILE A 522 -27.79 -1.92 -28.68
CA ILE A 522 -26.85 -1.87 -29.80
C ILE A 522 -26.95 -3.13 -30.67
N LEU A 523 -27.06 -4.32 -30.07
CA LEU A 523 -27.23 -5.57 -30.82
C LEU A 523 -28.47 -5.50 -31.72
N HIS A 524 -29.55 -4.92 -31.20
CA HIS A 524 -30.79 -4.82 -31.96
C HIS A 524 -30.72 -3.77 -33.08
N LEU A 525 -30.10 -2.61 -32.83
CA LEU A 525 -29.89 -1.61 -33.88
C LEU A 525 -29.04 -2.17 -35.02
N ARG A 526 -28.00 -2.96 -34.72
CA ARG A 526 -27.20 -3.66 -35.74
C ARG A 526 -28.01 -4.69 -36.52
N GLN A 527 -28.84 -5.50 -35.86
CA GLN A 527 -29.73 -6.44 -36.55
C GLN A 527 -30.68 -5.71 -37.50
N HIS A 528 -31.21 -4.55 -37.09
CA HIS A 528 -32.05 -3.73 -37.95
C HIS A 528 -31.26 -3.16 -39.14
N GLU A 529 -30.05 -2.64 -38.93
CA GLU A 529 -29.14 -2.21 -40.00
C GLU A 529 -28.85 -3.35 -41.00
N ASP A 530 -28.60 -4.56 -40.53
CA ASP A 530 -28.34 -5.74 -41.37
C ASP A 530 -29.57 -6.15 -42.20
N THR A 531 -30.77 -6.13 -41.62
CA THR A 531 -32.01 -6.41 -42.37
C THR A 531 -32.28 -5.36 -43.44
N VAL A 532 -32.05 -4.08 -43.12
CA VAL A 532 -32.21 -2.98 -44.07
C VAL A 532 -31.16 -3.05 -45.19
N ALA A 533 -29.94 -3.49 -44.88
CA ALA A 533 -28.89 -3.72 -45.88
C ALA A 533 -29.23 -4.88 -46.84
N GLN A 534 -29.94 -5.91 -46.36
CA GLN A 534 -30.39 -7.04 -47.19
C GLN A 534 -31.59 -6.71 -48.07
N ASP A 535 -32.57 -5.96 -47.55
CA ASP A 535 -33.81 -5.63 -48.26
C ASP A 535 -33.68 -4.40 -49.20
N GLY A 536 -32.59 -3.63 -49.08
CA GLY A 536 -32.23 -2.56 -50.02
C GLY A 536 -33.19 -1.35 -50.04
N THR A 537 -34.22 -1.34 -49.21
CA THR A 537 -35.21 -0.26 -49.12
C THR A 537 -35.49 0.11 -47.66
N GLY A 538 -34.64 0.93 -47.05
CA GLY A 538 -34.87 1.46 -45.70
C GLY A 538 -33.83 2.49 -45.25
N LEU A 539 -34.22 3.32 -44.27
CA LEU A 539 -33.31 4.21 -43.55
C LEU A 539 -32.50 3.38 -42.54
N ALA A 540 -31.21 3.65 -42.40
CA ALA A 540 -30.31 2.90 -41.52
C ALA A 540 -30.66 3.01 -40.03
N GLY A 541 -31.42 4.03 -39.61
CA GLY A 541 -31.75 4.24 -38.20
C GLY A 541 -33.18 3.86 -37.81
N MET A 542 -33.37 3.55 -36.53
CA MET A 542 -34.66 3.24 -35.91
C MET A 542 -35.15 4.42 -35.07
N ARG A 543 -36.49 4.59 -34.94
CA ARG A 543 -37.05 5.63 -34.07
C ARG A 543 -36.85 5.28 -32.59
N GLN A 544 -36.53 6.29 -31.79
CA GLN A 544 -36.32 6.14 -30.34
C GLN A 544 -37.52 5.49 -29.64
N LYS A 545 -38.75 5.89 -29.97
CA LYS A 545 -39.97 5.29 -29.40
C LYS A 545 -40.11 3.79 -29.70
N ASP A 546 -39.83 3.40 -30.94
CA ASP A 546 -39.98 2.01 -31.40
C ASP A 546 -38.90 1.12 -30.75
N LEU A 547 -37.68 1.67 -30.58
CA LEU A 547 -36.58 1.00 -29.86
C LEU A 547 -36.90 0.77 -28.38
N ILE A 548 -37.47 1.76 -27.69
CA ILE A 548 -37.90 1.65 -26.28
C ILE A 548 -39.05 0.63 -26.16
N GLN A 549 -40.05 0.71 -27.04
CA GLN A 549 -41.20 -0.20 -27.02
C GLN A 549 -40.77 -1.65 -27.26
N MET A 550 -39.82 -1.88 -28.19
CA MET A 550 -39.28 -3.21 -28.42
C MET A 550 -38.47 -3.71 -27.23
N TYR A 551 -37.63 -2.87 -26.63
CA TYR A 551 -36.83 -3.27 -25.46
C TYR A 551 -37.73 -3.72 -24.31
N ILE A 552 -38.82 -3.00 -24.08
CA ILE A 552 -39.81 -3.37 -23.06
C ILE A 552 -40.54 -4.66 -23.44
N ALA A 553 -40.90 -4.86 -24.71
CA ALA A 553 -41.52 -6.11 -25.16
C ALA A 553 -40.58 -7.31 -24.94
N GLN A 554 -39.29 -7.16 -25.29
CA GLN A 554 -38.26 -8.19 -25.10
C GLN A 554 -38.00 -8.48 -23.61
N GLN A 555 -38.03 -7.45 -22.75
CA GLN A 555 -37.90 -7.64 -21.32
C GLN A 555 -39.17 -8.25 -20.71
N ASN A 556 -40.36 -7.91 -21.21
CA ASN A 556 -41.61 -8.49 -20.72
C ASN A 556 -41.71 -9.99 -21.06
N GLU A 557 -41.10 -10.44 -22.15
CA GLU A 557 -40.95 -11.87 -22.47
C GLU A 557 -39.96 -12.60 -21.54
N LYS A 558 -38.89 -11.93 -21.12
CA LYS A 558 -37.83 -12.52 -20.25
C LYS A 558 -38.12 -12.37 -18.75
N SER A 559 -38.88 -11.36 -18.37
CA SER A 559 -39.14 -10.92 -17.00
C SER A 559 -40.53 -10.30 -17.00
N ALA A 560 -41.56 -11.14 -16.82
CA ALA A 560 -42.94 -10.69 -16.81
C ALA A 560 -43.12 -9.55 -15.79
N TYR A 561 -43.32 -8.32 -16.26
CA TYR A 561 -43.55 -7.18 -15.38
C TYR A 561 -44.93 -7.33 -14.72
N SER A 562 -44.97 -7.22 -13.40
CA SER A 562 -46.20 -7.51 -12.64
C SER A 562 -47.18 -6.33 -12.61
N SER A 563 -46.70 -5.11 -12.91
CA SER A 563 -47.49 -3.87 -12.84
C SER A 563 -47.15 -2.85 -13.93
N LEU A 564 -48.14 -2.03 -14.31
CA LEU A 564 -47.99 -0.91 -15.25
C LEU A 564 -47.05 0.20 -14.71
N ASP A 565 -46.93 0.33 -13.39
CA ASP A 565 -46.07 1.33 -12.73
C ASP A 565 -44.58 0.93 -12.77
N GLU A 566 -44.28 -0.37 -12.72
CA GLU A 566 -42.91 -0.89 -12.91
C GLU A 566 -42.44 -0.68 -14.36
N ALA A 567 -43.31 -0.96 -15.33
CA ALA A 567 -43.00 -0.73 -16.74
C ALA A 567 -42.73 0.76 -17.03
N ALA A 568 -43.50 1.67 -16.43
CA ALA A 568 -43.27 3.12 -16.57
C ALA A 568 -41.92 3.56 -16.00
N LYS A 569 -41.53 3.05 -14.82
CA LYS A 569 -40.21 3.32 -14.24
C LYS A 569 -39.05 2.78 -15.08
N GLU A 570 -39.23 1.63 -15.71
CA GLU A 570 -38.23 1.07 -16.63
C GLU A 570 -38.12 1.89 -17.92
N VAL A 571 -39.22 2.43 -18.44
CA VAL A 571 -39.20 3.39 -19.58
C VAL A 571 -38.34 4.60 -19.24
N ASP A 572 -38.54 5.18 -18.05
CA ASP A 572 -37.80 6.37 -17.62
C ASP A 572 -36.29 6.09 -17.46
N LYS A 573 -35.93 4.92 -16.91
CA LYS A 573 -34.54 4.48 -16.82
C LYS A 573 -33.91 4.33 -18.21
N VAL A 574 -34.60 3.66 -19.13
CA VAL A 574 -34.08 3.41 -20.50
C VAL A 574 -33.95 4.73 -21.26
N LYS A 575 -34.88 5.68 -21.09
CA LYS A 575 -34.75 7.03 -21.66
C LYS A 575 -33.50 7.75 -21.17
N ALA A 576 -33.23 7.72 -19.86
CA ALA A 576 -32.02 8.31 -19.28
C ALA A 576 -30.73 7.63 -19.78
N ILE A 577 -30.76 6.31 -19.97
CA ILE A 577 -29.65 5.54 -20.54
C ILE A 577 -29.39 5.96 -22.00
N ILE A 578 -30.42 6.06 -22.84
CA ILE A 578 -30.28 6.49 -24.24
C ILE A 578 -29.68 7.90 -24.32
N GLU A 579 -30.12 8.83 -23.46
CA GLU A 579 -29.57 10.18 -23.43
C GLU A 579 -28.10 10.21 -22.98
N SER A 580 -27.71 9.34 -22.04
CA SER A 580 -26.31 9.13 -21.66
C SER A 580 -25.48 8.55 -22.82
N LEU A 581 -26.02 7.58 -23.57
CA LEU A 581 -25.34 6.97 -24.71
C LEU A 581 -25.07 7.97 -25.85
N ILE A 582 -25.97 8.93 -26.05
CA ILE A 582 -25.82 9.99 -27.06
C ILE A 582 -24.80 11.04 -26.60
N ARG A 583 -24.93 11.56 -25.36
CA ARG A 583 -24.15 12.72 -24.90
C ARG A 583 -22.78 12.37 -24.33
N ARG A 584 -22.66 11.24 -23.62
CA ARG A 584 -21.47 10.89 -22.84
C ARG A 584 -20.54 9.94 -23.60
N GLU A 585 -21.10 8.89 -24.20
CA GLU A 585 -20.31 7.82 -24.80
C GLU A 585 -20.21 7.92 -26.33
N GLY A 586 -21.14 8.61 -26.99
CA GLY A 586 -21.14 8.81 -28.45
C GLY A 586 -21.35 7.52 -29.24
N HIS A 587 -21.92 6.48 -28.60
CA HIS A 587 -22.19 5.18 -29.22
C HIS A 587 -23.39 5.22 -30.18
N LEU A 588 -24.32 6.15 -29.94
CA LEU A 588 -25.49 6.39 -30.78
C LEU A 588 -25.37 7.76 -31.46
N ILE A 589 -25.57 7.77 -32.78
CA ILE A 589 -25.61 8.99 -33.60
C ILE A 589 -27.07 9.28 -33.93
N VAL A 590 -27.49 10.53 -33.75
CA VAL A 590 -28.81 11.01 -34.19
C VAL A 590 -28.71 11.36 -35.68
N LEU A 591 -29.45 10.65 -36.53
CA LEU A 591 -29.47 10.87 -37.99
C LEU A 591 -30.45 11.97 -38.41
N ASP A 592 -31.55 12.14 -37.68
CA ASP A 592 -32.54 13.19 -37.91
C ASP A 592 -33.15 13.65 -36.56
N ASP A 593 -33.09 14.95 -36.31
CA ASP A 593 -33.69 15.63 -35.15
C ASP A 593 -35.10 16.18 -35.44
N GLY A 594 -35.62 16.00 -36.66
CA GLY A 594 -36.95 16.45 -37.06
C GLY A 594 -37.06 17.97 -37.24
N SER A 595 -35.96 18.70 -37.31
CA SER A 595 -35.92 20.16 -37.46
C SER A 595 -35.77 20.58 -38.93
N THR A 596 -36.84 20.41 -39.72
CA THR A 596 -37.01 21.21 -40.96
C THR A 596 -38.08 22.28 -40.74
N ALA A 597 -37.61 23.48 -40.43
CA ALA A 597 -38.21 24.79 -40.69
C ALA A 597 -39.73 24.98 -40.43
N THR A 598 -40.09 25.38 -39.21
CA THR A 598 -41.05 26.47 -38.96
C THR A 598 -40.89 26.97 -37.53
N GLU A 599 -40.64 28.27 -37.38
CA GLU A 599 -40.66 28.96 -36.09
C GLU A 599 -42.08 28.94 -35.49
N GLY A 600 -42.17 28.59 -34.21
CA GLY A 600 -43.39 28.74 -33.41
C GLY A 600 -44.21 27.46 -33.27
N GLU A 601 -44.25 26.95 -32.04
CA GLU A 601 -45.12 25.89 -31.51
C GLU A 601 -44.58 24.43 -31.56
N GLN A 602 -44.36 23.90 -30.35
CA GLN A 602 -44.24 22.48 -29.96
C GLN A 602 -42.87 21.78 -30.09
N GLU A 603 -41.93 22.13 -29.19
CA GLU A 603 -40.72 21.32 -28.90
C GLU A 603 -41.02 19.98 -28.19
N LEU A 604 -42.25 19.75 -27.72
CA LEU A 604 -42.63 18.57 -26.91
C LEU A 604 -42.76 17.25 -27.71
N SER A 605 -42.90 17.30 -29.04
CA SER A 605 -43.15 16.11 -29.87
C SER A 605 -41.95 15.62 -30.71
N THR A 606 -40.82 16.31 -30.63
CA THR A 606 -39.67 16.10 -31.52
C THR A 606 -38.69 15.04 -31.01
N ARG A 607 -38.56 14.88 -29.68
CA ARG A 607 -37.56 13.95 -29.10
C ARG A 607 -37.90 12.47 -29.31
N ASP A 608 -39.17 12.08 -29.17
CA ASP A 608 -39.63 10.70 -29.43
C ASP A 608 -39.53 10.30 -30.93
N ARG A 609 -39.34 11.28 -31.82
CA ARG A 609 -39.21 11.09 -33.27
C ARG A 609 -37.77 10.96 -33.76
N ARG A 610 -36.77 11.09 -32.87
CA ARG A 610 -35.35 10.98 -33.23
C ARG A 610 -35.03 9.62 -33.85
N ILE A 611 -34.31 9.66 -34.97
CA ILE A 611 -33.79 8.47 -35.63
C ILE A 611 -32.37 8.22 -35.11
N LEU A 612 -32.17 7.08 -34.46
CA LEU A 612 -30.90 6.68 -33.86
C LEU A 612 -30.23 5.61 -34.73
N ALA A 613 -28.92 5.73 -34.94
CA ALA A 613 -28.08 4.74 -35.59
C ALA A 613 -26.81 4.49 -34.76
N VAL A 614 -26.18 3.33 -34.95
CA VAL A 614 -24.97 2.96 -34.21
C VAL A 614 -23.77 3.65 -34.84
N ALA A 615 -22.87 4.16 -34.00
CA ALA A 615 -21.62 4.72 -34.49
C ALA A 615 -20.76 3.61 -35.17
N PRO A 616 -20.23 3.83 -36.39
CA PRO A 616 -19.48 2.81 -37.12
C PRO A 616 -18.15 2.41 -36.44
N ASN A 617 -17.70 3.18 -35.44
CA ASN A 617 -16.48 2.91 -34.67
C ASN A 617 -16.73 2.06 -33.41
N TYR A 618 -17.98 1.76 -33.08
CA TYR A 618 -18.29 0.91 -31.93
C TYR A 618 -18.09 -0.55 -32.33
N VAL A 619 -17.10 -1.23 -31.75
CA VAL A 619 -16.89 -2.68 -31.90
C VAL A 619 -17.38 -3.34 -30.62
N VAL A 620 -18.20 -4.38 -30.75
CA VAL A 620 -18.62 -5.21 -29.61
C VAL A 620 -17.44 -6.13 -29.32
N ASP A 621 -16.78 -5.93 -28.17
CA ASP A 621 -15.82 -6.91 -27.62
C ASP A 621 -16.56 -8.10 -27.00
#